data_AF-A0A8J1TKV7-F1
#
_entry.id   AF-A0A8J1TKV7-F1
#
_cell.length_a   1.000
_cell.length_b   1.000
_cell.length_c   1.000
_cell.angle_alpha   90.00
_cell.angle_beta   90.00
_cell.angle_gamma   90.00
#
_symmetry.space_group_name_H-M   'P 1'
#
loop_
_entity.id
_entity.type
_entity.pdbx_description
1 polymer ?
#
loop_
_entity_poly.entity_id
_entity_poly.type
_entity_poly.pdbx_seq_one_letter_code
_entity_poly.pdbx_strand_id
1 'polypeptide(L)'
;GDCSSCGQQGVYSQCDGGKNTWWNKSYHFKNVNPPIIKGSFRPDKIDIEILRDIIDILMSRASFELMKSGKSTNSNEAANRAITARVPKNVRWSRNGTSRVFGTIHTLNNGPGVSMCKKLNAINIPIAGRISNFFKRIQKKALYKSSWQKRDSVKAQRVKRRKSQMSDFYNGRGKRQRSDYKKYNVPTLKRNNDHTYQQVEIKQK
;
A
#
# COMPACT_ATOMS: atom_id res chain seq x y z
N GLY A 1 10.98 2.01 16.98
CA GLY A 1 11.61 3.00 17.88
C GLY A 1 13.10 2.87 17.69
N ASP A 2 13.82 3.98 17.74
CA ASP A 2 15.28 3.97 17.72
C ASP A 2 15.77 3.59 19.12
N CYS A 3 16.47 2.46 19.25
CA CYS A 3 17.01 1.93 20.51
C CYS A 3 18.54 2.13 20.61
N SER A 4 19.13 2.94 19.71
CA SER A 4 20.57 3.22 19.66
C SER A 4 21.16 3.83 20.95
N SER A 5 20.33 4.27 21.88
CA SER A 5 20.71 4.89 23.15
C SER A 5 20.50 3.98 24.39
N CYS A 6 20.04 2.73 24.22
CA CYS A 6 19.84 1.81 25.34
C CYS A 6 21.12 1.03 25.61
N GLY A 7 21.92 1.52 26.56
CA GLY A 7 23.12 0.86 27.06
C GLY A 7 22.76 -0.43 27.82
N GLN A 8 23.25 -1.54 27.29
CA GLN A 8 23.51 -2.83 27.91
C GLN A 8 22.39 -3.52 28.74
N GLN A 9 22.02 -4.70 28.21
CA GLN A 9 21.41 -5.85 28.89
C GLN A 9 19.96 -5.72 29.34
N GLY A 10 19.08 -6.37 28.60
CA GLY A 10 17.71 -6.65 29.02
C GLY A 10 16.84 -7.07 27.83
N VAL A 11 16.60 -8.38 27.69
CA VAL A 11 15.69 -8.96 26.67
C VAL A 11 14.23 -8.47 26.84
N TYR A 12 13.93 -7.66 27.86
CA TYR A 12 12.64 -7.02 28.09
C TYR A 12 12.71 -5.56 28.59
N SER A 13 13.79 -4.82 28.34
CA SER A 13 13.82 -3.40 28.74
C SER A 13 13.06 -2.52 27.74
N GLN A 14 11.75 -2.38 28.01
CA GLN A 14 11.05 -1.15 27.69
C GLN A 14 11.95 0.01 28.14
N CYS A 15 12.24 0.96 27.26
CA CYS A 15 13.08 2.11 27.55
C CYS A 15 12.58 2.86 28.81
N ASP A 16 13.10 2.51 29.98
CA ASP A 16 12.75 3.10 31.26
C ASP A 16 13.64 4.31 31.49
N GLY A 17 13.19 5.50 31.07
CA GLY A 17 13.78 6.75 31.55
C GLY A 17 13.91 7.90 30.55
N GLY A 18 13.63 7.69 29.27
CA GLY A 18 13.70 8.77 28.27
C GLY A 18 12.41 9.59 28.17
N LYS A 19 12.49 10.89 27.82
CA LYS A 19 11.30 11.70 27.44
C LYS A 19 10.50 11.08 26.27
N ASN A 20 11.12 10.18 25.50
CA ASN A 20 10.64 9.63 24.23
C ASN A 20 10.11 8.18 24.32
N THR A 21 9.54 7.77 25.46
CA THR A 21 8.97 6.42 25.65
C THR A 21 7.70 6.18 24.83
N TRP A 22 7.39 4.91 24.58
CA TRP A 22 6.12 4.50 23.98
C TRP A 22 4.91 4.92 24.83
N TRP A 23 5.05 4.84 26.16
CA TRP A 23 4.08 5.35 27.14
C TRP A 23 3.70 6.82 26.88
N ASN A 24 4.69 7.69 26.65
CA ASN A 24 4.45 9.11 26.43
C ASN A 24 3.85 9.43 25.05
N LYS A 25 4.07 8.55 24.06
CA LYS A 25 3.61 8.72 22.66
C LYS A 25 2.23 8.12 22.40
N SER A 26 1.76 7.20 23.23
CA SER A 26 0.44 6.59 23.05
C SER A 26 -0.66 7.62 23.28
N TYR A 27 -1.41 7.94 22.24
CA TYR A 27 -2.63 8.76 22.34
C TYR A 27 -3.74 8.01 23.07
N HIS A 28 -3.81 6.68 22.90
CA HIS A 28 -4.91 5.86 23.41
C HIS A 28 -4.85 5.66 24.92
N PHE A 29 -3.66 5.52 25.52
CA PHE A 29 -3.55 5.29 26.97
C PHE A 29 -3.92 6.50 27.82
N LYS A 30 -3.77 7.70 27.27
CA LYS A 30 -4.13 8.94 27.97
C LYS A 30 -5.63 9.24 27.94
N ASN A 31 -6.37 8.63 27.00
CA ASN A 31 -7.77 8.98 26.70
C ASN A 31 -8.77 7.93 27.18
N VAL A 32 -8.32 6.89 27.86
CA VAL A 32 -9.19 5.93 28.56
C VAL A 32 -9.41 6.40 30.00
N ASN A 33 -10.56 6.06 30.60
CA ASN A 33 -10.88 6.43 31.97
C ASN A 33 -11.10 5.16 32.82
N PRO A 34 -10.25 4.89 33.83
CA PRO A 34 -9.10 5.69 34.24
C PRO A 34 -7.94 5.65 33.23
N PRO A 35 -7.10 6.71 33.17
CA PRO A 35 -5.93 6.73 32.31
C PRO A 35 -4.98 5.58 32.64
N ILE A 36 -4.53 4.86 31.61
CA ILE A 36 -3.55 3.79 31.78
C ILE A 36 -2.17 4.46 31.96
N ILE A 37 -1.63 4.36 33.17
CA ILE A 37 -0.34 4.95 33.55
C ILE A 37 0.77 3.89 33.54
N LYS A 38 2.03 4.34 33.43
CA LYS A 38 3.17 3.44 33.51
C LYS A 38 3.13 2.69 34.86
N GLY A 39 3.17 1.35 34.81
CA GLY A 39 3.06 0.49 35.99
C GLY A 39 1.63 0.08 36.37
N SER A 40 0.60 0.58 35.68
CA SER A 40 -0.78 0.10 35.85
C SER A 40 -1.04 -1.23 35.13
N PHE A 41 -0.18 -1.60 34.19
CA PHE A 41 -0.25 -2.90 33.52
C PHE A 41 0.43 -3.94 34.40
N ARG A 42 -0.37 -4.75 35.11
CA ARG A 42 0.08 -5.90 35.89
C ARG A 42 -0.51 -7.15 35.22
N PRO A 43 0.20 -7.72 34.23
CA PRO A 43 -0.33 -8.87 33.53
C PRO A 43 -0.53 -10.01 34.53
N ASP A 44 -1.73 -10.57 34.54
CA ASP A 44 -1.99 -11.78 35.30
C ASP A 44 -1.44 -13.02 34.57
N LYS A 45 -1.64 -14.21 35.13
CA LYS A 45 -1.14 -15.44 34.50
C LYS A 45 -1.77 -15.69 33.12
N ILE A 46 -3.03 -15.29 32.94
CA ILE A 46 -3.78 -15.45 31.70
C ILE A 46 -3.22 -14.49 30.64
N ASP A 47 -2.96 -13.23 31.01
CA ASP A 47 -2.32 -12.24 30.15
C ASP A 47 -0.94 -12.72 29.69
N ILE A 48 -0.17 -13.34 30.59
CA ILE A 48 1.15 -13.90 30.25
C ILE A 48 1.02 -15.07 29.27
N GLU A 49 0.02 -15.95 29.44
CA GLU A 49 -0.26 -17.04 28.50
C GLU A 49 -0.70 -16.51 27.13
N ILE A 50 -1.63 -15.56 27.09
CA ILE A 50 -2.04 -14.90 25.84
C ILE A 50 -0.85 -14.21 25.17
N LEU A 51 0.02 -13.54 25.92
CA LEU A 51 1.23 -12.92 25.37
C LEU A 51 2.18 -13.96 24.78
N ARG A 52 2.33 -15.13 25.42
CA ARG A 52 3.12 -16.24 24.89
C ARG A 52 2.50 -16.78 23.60
N ASP A 53 1.20 -16.99 23.57
CA ASP A 53 0.49 -17.44 22.36
C ASP A 53 0.64 -16.44 21.21
N ILE A 54 0.54 -15.14 21.50
CA ILE A 54 0.75 -14.08 20.50
C ILE A 54 2.20 -14.11 20.00
N ILE A 55 3.18 -14.26 20.88
CA ILE A 55 4.60 -14.36 20.49
C ILE A 55 4.81 -15.61 19.64
N ASP A 56 4.24 -16.76 20.02
CA ASP A 56 4.35 -18.00 19.27
C ASP A 56 3.67 -17.88 17.90
N ILE A 57 2.52 -17.24 17.79
CA ILE A 57 1.89 -16.95 16.50
C ILE A 57 2.82 -16.07 15.65
N LEU A 58 3.33 -14.98 16.20
CA LEU A 58 4.15 -13.99 15.47
C LEU A 58 5.56 -14.50 15.11
N MET A 59 6.14 -15.33 15.97
CA MET A 59 7.50 -15.85 15.85
C MET A 59 7.56 -17.34 15.50
N SER A 60 6.41 -17.99 15.26
CA SER A 60 6.37 -19.38 14.79
C SER A 60 7.21 -19.55 13.54
N ARG A 61 7.72 -20.77 13.34
CA ARG A 61 8.40 -21.16 12.11
C ARG A 61 7.54 -20.89 10.86
N ALA A 62 6.22 -21.06 10.96
CA ALA A 62 5.28 -20.74 9.89
C ALA A 62 5.26 -19.24 9.57
N SER A 63 5.13 -18.39 10.59
CA SER A 63 5.20 -16.92 10.43
C SER A 63 6.57 -16.46 9.92
N PHE A 64 7.66 -17.09 10.36
CA PHE A 64 9.00 -16.83 9.87
C PHE A 64 9.14 -17.18 8.37
N GLU A 65 8.64 -18.33 7.92
CA GLU A 65 8.64 -18.70 6.50
C GLU A 65 7.74 -17.79 5.66
N LEU A 66 6.62 -17.31 6.20
CA LEU A 66 5.80 -16.29 5.56
C LEU A 66 6.54 -14.94 5.45
N MET A 67 7.23 -14.52 6.52
CA MET A 67 8.03 -13.29 6.56
C MET A 67 9.28 -13.37 5.67
N LYS A 68 9.88 -14.55 5.49
CA LYS A 68 11.04 -14.81 4.62
C LYS A 68 10.80 -14.36 3.18
N SER A 69 9.55 -14.42 2.72
CA SER A 69 9.17 -13.94 1.39
C SER A 69 9.20 -12.40 1.24
N GLY A 70 9.41 -11.66 2.34
CA GLY A 70 9.45 -10.19 2.35
C GLY A 70 8.13 -9.53 1.93
N LYS A 71 7.03 -10.31 1.87
CA LYS A 71 5.70 -9.86 1.44
C LYS A 71 5.02 -9.10 2.58
N SER A 72 5.45 -7.86 2.79
CA SER A 72 4.71 -6.95 3.68
C SER A 72 3.28 -6.76 3.15
N THR A 73 2.33 -6.47 4.05
CA THR A 73 0.97 -6.06 3.67
C THR A 73 0.98 -4.95 2.63
N ASN A 74 1.91 -3.99 2.77
CA ASN A 74 2.10 -2.90 1.82
C ASN A 74 2.56 -3.39 0.43
N SER A 75 3.40 -4.42 0.37
CA SER A 75 3.84 -5.04 -0.90
C SER A 75 2.67 -5.73 -1.61
N ASN A 76 1.86 -6.48 -0.86
CA ASN A 76 0.67 -7.16 -1.39
C ASN A 76 -0.38 -6.15 -1.87
N GLU A 77 -0.62 -5.10 -1.08
CA GLU A 77 -1.55 -4.04 -1.46
C GLU A 77 -1.06 -3.27 -2.70
N ALA A 78 0.23 -2.97 -2.79
CA ALA A 78 0.81 -2.33 -3.96
C ALA A 78 0.63 -3.17 -5.23
N ALA A 79 0.85 -4.50 -5.14
CA ALA A 79 0.61 -5.43 -6.24
C ALA A 79 -0.88 -5.47 -6.63
N ASN A 80 -1.78 -5.56 -5.66
CA ASN A 80 -3.23 -5.58 -5.90
C ASN A 80 -3.72 -4.28 -6.55
N ARG A 81 -3.25 -3.12 -6.09
CA ARG A 81 -3.57 -1.82 -6.70
C ARG A 81 -3.08 -1.76 -8.15
N ALA A 82 -1.86 -2.23 -8.42
CA ALA A 82 -1.31 -2.26 -9.77
C ALA A 82 -2.06 -3.21 -10.70
N ILE A 83 -2.44 -4.40 -10.23
CA ILE A 83 -3.28 -5.34 -10.98
C ILE A 83 -4.64 -4.72 -11.27
N THR A 84 -5.31 -4.16 -10.26
CA THR A 84 -6.63 -3.55 -10.42
C THR A 84 -6.61 -2.41 -11.43
N ALA A 85 -5.53 -1.62 -11.49
CA ALA A 85 -5.38 -0.57 -12.50
C ALA A 85 -5.22 -1.13 -13.93
N ARG A 86 -4.60 -2.30 -14.10
CA ARG A 86 -4.41 -2.94 -15.42
C ARG A 86 -5.60 -3.82 -15.84
N VAL A 87 -6.32 -4.30 -14.84
CA VAL A 87 -7.41 -5.27 -14.90
C VAL A 87 -8.58 -4.69 -14.05
N PRO A 88 -9.21 -3.57 -14.50
CA PRO A 88 -10.33 -2.91 -13.80
C PRO A 88 -11.65 -3.68 -13.86
N LYS A 89 -12.18 -4.10 -12.69
CA LYS A 89 -13.25 -5.11 -12.52
C LYS A 89 -14.51 -4.97 -13.39
N ASN A 90 -14.77 -3.80 -13.95
CA ASN A 90 -15.90 -3.50 -14.83
C ASN A 90 -15.71 -3.96 -16.29
N VAL A 91 -14.54 -4.48 -16.66
CA VAL A 91 -14.27 -4.98 -18.02
C VAL A 91 -14.07 -6.49 -17.99
N ARG A 92 -14.70 -7.22 -18.93
CA ARG A 92 -14.47 -8.66 -19.11
C ARG A 92 -13.20 -8.88 -19.94
N TRP A 93 -12.20 -9.60 -19.40
CA TRP A 93 -10.98 -9.97 -20.14
C TRP A 93 -10.85 -11.47 -20.37
N SER A 94 -11.88 -12.08 -20.94
CA SER A 94 -11.95 -13.54 -21.18
C SER A 94 -10.70 -14.13 -21.82
N ARG A 95 -10.04 -13.41 -22.74
CA ARG A 95 -8.86 -13.92 -23.47
C ARG A 95 -7.51 -13.42 -22.96
N ASN A 96 -7.43 -12.26 -22.29
CA ASN A 96 -6.14 -11.60 -21.99
C ASN A 96 -5.97 -11.13 -20.55
N GLY A 97 -6.92 -11.46 -19.65
CA GLY A 97 -6.84 -11.07 -18.23
C GLY A 97 -5.58 -11.59 -17.57
N THR A 98 -5.30 -12.88 -17.73
CA THR A 98 -4.12 -13.55 -17.12
C THR A 98 -2.82 -12.93 -17.61
N SER A 99 -2.66 -12.71 -18.92
CA SER A 99 -1.47 -12.07 -19.50
C SER A 99 -1.29 -10.63 -19.02
N ARG A 100 -2.37 -9.89 -18.77
CA ARG A 100 -2.31 -8.55 -18.19
C ARG A 100 -1.84 -8.58 -16.73
N VAL A 101 -2.30 -9.55 -15.94
CA VAL A 101 -1.85 -9.75 -14.56
C VAL A 101 -0.36 -10.08 -14.53
N PHE A 102 0.07 -11.12 -15.24
CA PHE A 102 1.47 -11.54 -15.28
C PHE A 102 2.38 -10.44 -15.86
N GLY A 103 1.92 -9.76 -16.91
CA GLY A 103 2.65 -8.64 -17.49
C GLY A 103 2.86 -7.50 -16.50
N THR A 104 1.90 -7.26 -15.60
CA THR A 104 1.97 -6.26 -14.53
C THR A 104 2.95 -6.68 -13.45
N ILE A 105 2.84 -7.90 -12.93
CA ILE A 105 3.77 -8.44 -11.92
C ILE A 105 5.21 -8.43 -12.43
N HIS A 106 5.44 -8.90 -13.67
CA HIS A 106 6.76 -8.86 -14.29
C HIS A 106 7.33 -7.44 -14.35
N THR A 107 6.47 -6.45 -14.57
CA THR A 107 6.85 -5.02 -14.62
C THR A 107 7.13 -4.44 -13.24
N LEU A 108 6.39 -4.85 -12.21
CA LEU A 108 6.68 -4.44 -10.82
C LEU A 108 8.04 -4.98 -10.35
N ASN A 109 8.37 -6.22 -10.71
CA ASN A 109 9.60 -6.87 -10.27
C ASN A 109 10.86 -6.34 -10.98
N ASN A 110 10.76 -6.04 -12.28
CA ASN A 110 11.92 -5.66 -13.10
C ASN A 110 11.99 -4.15 -13.42
N GLY A 111 10.89 -3.42 -13.23
CA GLY A 111 10.69 -2.08 -13.76
C GLY A 111 10.27 -2.08 -15.24
N PRO A 112 9.68 -0.98 -15.73
CA PRO A 112 9.02 -0.92 -17.04
C PRO A 112 9.93 -1.10 -18.25
N GLY A 113 11.15 -0.54 -18.22
CA GLY A 113 12.07 -0.64 -19.36
C GLY A 113 12.65 -2.04 -19.49
N VAL A 114 13.20 -2.57 -18.39
CA VAL A 114 13.78 -3.93 -18.34
C VAL A 114 12.72 -4.99 -18.61
N SER A 115 11.51 -4.83 -18.05
CA SER A 115 10.38 -5.73 -18.29
C SER A 115 10.07 -5.86 -19.78
N MET A 116 10.10 -4.75 -20.53
CA MET A 116 9.81 -4.76 -21.96
C MET A 116 10.94 -5.41 -22.77
N CYS A 117 12.20 -5.09 -22.46
CA CYS A 117 13.34 -5.74 -23.11
C CYS A 117 13.30 -7.27 -22.93
N LYS A 118 13.07 -7.75 -21.71
CA LYS A 118 13.00 -9.19 -21.42
C LYS A 118 11.86 -9.88 -22.17
N LYS A 119 10.69 -9.23 -22.28
CA LYS A 119 9.54 -9.77 -23.02
C LYS A 119 9.83 -9.88 -24.53
N LEU A 120 10.48 -8.86 -25.11
CA LEU A 120 10.84 -8.88 -26.53
C LEU A 120 11.93 -9.92 -26.83
N ASN A 121 12.94 -10.00 -25.96
CA ASN A 121 13.99 -11.02 -26.06
C ASN A 121 13.41 -12.43 -25.94
N ALA A 122 12.42 -12.66 -25.09
CA ALA A 122 11.76 -13.97 -24.96
C ALA A 122 10.99 -14.40 -26.23
N ILE A 123 10.64 -13.46 -27.10
CA ILE A 123 9.97 -13.72 -28.39
C ILE A 123 11.01 -13.67 -29.54
N ASN A 124 12.31 -13.60 -29.22
CA ASN A 124 13.41 -13.47 -30.18
C ASN A 124 13.27 -12.26 -31.13
N ILE A 125 12.65 -11.18 -30.65
CA ILE A 125 12.52 -9.94 -31.44
C ILE A 125 13.80 -9.12 -31.28
N PRO A 126 14.54 -8.82 -32.36
CA PRO A 126 15.75 -8.00 -32.29
C PRO A 126 15.40 -6.58 -31.87
N ILE A 127 16.06 -6.08 -30.81
CA ILE A 127 15.81 -4.73 -30.29
C ILE A 127 16.76 -3.75 -30.97
N ALA A 128 16.23 -2.93 -31.88
CA ALA A 128 16.99 -1.85 -32.51
C ALA A 128 17.54 -0.85 -31.47
N GLY A 129 18.70 -0.24 -31.76
CA GLY A 129 19.39 0.68 -30.84
C GLY A 129 18.51 1.84 -30.35
N ARG A 130 17.67 2.42 -31.23
CA ARG A 130 16.74 3.50 -30.87
C ARG A 130 15.70 3.04 -29.83
N ILE A 131 15.16 1.83 -29.98
CA ILE A 131 14.17 1.24 -29.08
C ILE A 131 14.82 0.88 -27.74
N SER A 132 16.04 0.34 -27.77
CA SER A 132 16.83 0.06 -26.57
C SER A 132 17.08 1.33 -25.75
N ASN A 133 17.49 2.42 -26.40
CA ASN A 133 17.68 3.72 -25.75
C ASN A 133 16.39 4.28 -25.15
N PHE A 134 15.26 4.08 -25.83
CA PHE A 134 13.95 4.45 -25.31
C PHE A 134 13.61 3.67 -24.02
N PHE A 135 13.80 2.35 -23.99
CA PHE A 135 13.57 1.55 -22.79
C PHE A 135 14.51 1.91 -21.64
N LYS A 136 15.79 2.17 -21.92
CA LYS A 136 16.74 2.69 -20.93
C LYS A 136 16.25 4.01 -20.33
N ARG A 137 15.74 4.93 -21.15
CA ARG A 137 15.19 6.21 -20.70
C ARG A 137 13.95 6.02 -19.81
N ILE A 138 13.04 5.11 -20.18
CA ILE A 138 11.88 4.78 -19.35
C ILE A 138 12.33 4.22 -17.99
N GLN A 139 13.28 3.29 -17.99
CA GLN A 139 13.81 2.71 -16.76
C GLN A 139 14.45 3.79 -15.87
N LYS A 140 15.29 4.66 -16.43
CA LYS A 140 15.93 5.76 -15.70
C LYS A 140 14.91 6.69 -15.06
N LYS A 141 13.84 7.06 -15.79
CA LYS A 141 12.74 7.87 -15.24
C LYS A 141 12.02 7.16 -14.09
N ALA A 142 11.75 5.86 -14.21
CA ALA A 142 11.10 5.08 -13.17
C ALA A 142 11.96 4.99 -11.90
N LEU A 143 13.26 4.73 -12.05
CA LEU A 143 14.22 4.69 -10.94
C LEU A 143 14.37 6.05 -10.27
N TYR A 144 14.51 7.13 -11.06
CA TYR A 144 14.57 8.49 -10.55
C TYR A 144 13.32 8.85 -9.74
N LYS A 145 12.12 8.53 -10.25
CA LYS A 145 10.87 8.77 -9.51
C LYS A 145 10.85 7.99 -8.20
N SER A 146 11.27 6.72 -8.21
CA SER A 146 11.32 5.89 -7.00
C SER A 146 12.29 6.46 -5.96
N SER A 147 13.51 6.82 -6.37
CA SER A 147 14.51 7.41 -5.47
C SER A 147 14.08 8.77 -4.94
N TRP A 148 13.53 9.63 -5.80
CA TRP A 148 12.97 10.93 -5.42
C TRP A 148 11.88 10.78 -4.35
N GLN A 149 10.96 9.83 -4.51
CA GLN A 149 9.91 9.58 -3.51
C GLN A 149 10.43 9.07 -2.16
N LYS A 150 11.63 8.49 -2.12
CA LYS A 150 12.29 8.01 -0.90
C LYS A 150 13.09 9.09 -0.17
N ARG A 151 13.33 10.26 -0.78
CA ARG A 151 14.04 11.39 -0.15
C ARG A 151 13.28 11.92 1.05
N ASP A 152 13.99 12.28 2.12
CA ASP A 152 13.35 12.69 3.37
C ASP A 152 12.62 14.02 3.25
N SER A 153 13.13 14.95 2.45
CA SER A 153 12.41 16.20 2.13
C SER A 153 11.03 15.94 1.52
N VAL A 154 10.94 14.96 0.62
CA VAL A 154 9.68 14.57 -0.03
C VAL A 154 8.74 13.88 0.97
N LYS A 155 9.27 13.04 1.87
CA LYS A 155 8.47 12.44 2.96
C LYS A 155 7.92 13.50 3.90
N ALA A 156 8.76 14.45 4.35
CA ALA A 156 8.36 15.54 5.22
C ALA A 156 7.28 16.41 4.56
N GLN A 157 7.45 16.75 3.28
CA GLN A 157 6.45 17.51 2.52
C GLN A 157 5.12 16.75 2.40
N ARG A 158 5.14 15.43 2.21
CA ARG A 158 3.92 14.60 2.20
C ARG A 158 3.17 14.65 3.54
N VAL A 159 3.89 14.59 4.65
CA VAL A 159 3.29 14.71 5.99
C VAL A 159 2.67 16.09 6.17
N LYS A 160 3.39 17.17 5.80
CA LYS A 160 2.87 18.54 5.86
C LYS A 160 1.59 18.69 5.02
N ARG A 161 1.57 18.14 3.80
CA ARG A 161 0.39 18.14 2.93
C ARG A 161 -0.78 17.39 3.56
N ARG A 162 -0.55 16.21 4.13
CA ARG A 162 -1.60 15.45 4.84
C ARG A 162 -2.16 16.22 6.03
N LYS A 163 -1.31 16.89 6.81
CA LYS A 163 -1.74 17.75 7.92
C LYS A 163 -2.63 18.90 7.42
N SER A 164 -2.24 19.56 6.33
CA SER A 164 -3.07 20.60 5.69
C SER A 164 -4.42 20.03 5.28
N GLN A 165 -4.44 18.95 4.50
CA GLN A 165 -5.69 18.31 4.05
C GLN A 165 -6.61 17.89 5.19
N MET A 166 -6.03 17.39 6.28
CA MET A 166 -6.77 17.03 7.49
C MET A 166 -7.34 18.27 8.17
N SER A 167 -6.57 19.34 8.29
CA SER A 167 -7.03 20.63 8.82
C SER A 167 -8.16 21.19 7.96
N ASP A 168 -8.03 21.14 6.63
CA ASP A 168 -9.04 21.60 5.69
C ASP A 168 -10.34 20.80 5.84
N PHE A 169 -10.24 19.48 6.02
CA PHE A 169 -11.38 18.61 6.30
C PHE A 169 -12.09 18.97 7.61
N TYR A 170 -11.35 19.17 8.70
CA TYR A 170 -11.95 19.54 9.99
C TYR A 170 -12.52 20.96 9.99
N ASN A 171 -11.84 21.92 9.38
CA ASN A 171 -12.33 23.29 9.20
C ASN A 171 -13.54 23.33 8.26
N GLY A 172 -13.59 22.41 7.28
CA GLY A 172 -14.72 22.22 6.37
C GLY A 172 -15.93 21.54 7.02
N ARG A 173 -15.79 20.81 8.14
CA ARG A 173 -16.94 20.16 8.82
C ARG A 173 -17.99 21.14 9.34
N GLY A 174 -17.60 22.38 9.67
CA GLY A 174 -18.55 23.44 10.07
C GLY A 174 -19.30 24.06 8.89
N LYS A 175 -18.75 23.95 7.68
CA LYS A 175 -19.42 24.36 6.45
C LYS A 175 -20.03 23.10 5.84
N ARG A 176 -21.29 22.80 6.18
CA ARG A 176 -22.09 21.81 5.43
C ARG A 176 -22.00 22.16 3.94
N GLN A 177 -21.06 21.57 3.20
CA GLN A 177 -21.18 21.49 1.76
C GLN A 177 -22.48 20.74 1.57
N ARG A 178 -23.52 21.43 1.09
CA ARG A 178 -24.71 20.77 0.54
C ARG A 178 -24.16 19.71 -0.39
N SER A 179 -24.47 18.44 -0.13
CA SER A 179 -24.05 17.41 -1.05
C SER A 179 -24.71 17.73 -2.39
N ASP A 180 -23.93 18.00 -3.42
CA ASP A 180 -24.44 18.11 -4.80
C ASP A 180 -25.09 16.78 -5.24
N TYR A 181 -24.87 15.72 -4.46
CA TYR A 181 -25.65 14.50 -4.47
C TYR A 181 -27.11 14.76 -4.07
N LYS A 182 -27.91 15.23 -5.02
CA LYS A 182 -29.33 14.91 -5.05
C LYS A 182 -29.44 13.45 -5.49
N LYS A 183 -29.72 12.55 -4.55
CA LYS A 183 -30.24 11.21 -4.88
C LYS A 183 -31.33 11.45 -5.93
N TYR A 184 -31.19 10.87 -7.13
CA TYR A 184 -32.05 11.03 -8.32
C TYR A 184 -31.67 12.08 -9.41
N ASN A 185 -30.60 12.88 -9.29
CA ASN A 185 -30.11 13.70 -10.42
C ASN A 185 -29.00 12.99 -11.21
N VAL A 186 -29.25 11.75 -11.61
CA VAL A 186 -28.50 11.20 -12.74
C VAL A 186 -29.02 11.96 -13.97
N PRO A 187 -28.20 12.69 -14.74
CA PRO A 187 -28.64 13.10 -16.06
C PRO A 187 -29.12 11.83 -16.73
N THR A 188 -30.36 11.82 -17.21
CA THR A 188 -30.75 10.82 -18.20
C THR A 188 -29.75 10.99 -19.33
N LEU A 189 -28.70 10.17 -19.32
CA LEU A 189 -27.81 10.01 -20.44
C LEU A 189 -28.75 9.61 -21.55
N LYS A 190 -29.09 10.55 -22.44
CA LYS A 190 -29.56 10.17 -23.76
C LYS A 190 -28.58 9.10 -24.20
N ARG A 191 -29.10 7.90 -24.47
CA ARG A 191 -28.33 6.78 -25.02
C ARG A 191 -27.76 7.24 -26.37
N ASN A 192 -26.72 8.05 -26.33
CA ASN A 192 -25.84 8.23 -27.45
C ASN A 192 -24.96 7.00 -27.39
N ASN A 193 -25.15 6.14 -28.39
CA ASN A 193 -24.52 4.82 -28.54
C ASN A 193 -23.01 4.93 -28.82
N ASP A 194 -22.27 5.66 -28.01
CA ASP A 194 -20.81 5.72 -28.10
C ASP A 194 -20.24 4.73 -27.10
N HIS A 195 -20.13 3.48 -27.57
CA HIS A 195 -19.05 2.51 -27.33
C HIS A 195 -19.55 1.11 -27.77
N THR A 196 -19.19 0.72 -28.98
CA THR A 196 -19.49 -0.56 -29.64
C THR A 196 -18.72 -1.75 -29.04
N TYR A 197 -18.93 -2.04 -27.76
CA TYR A 197 -18.47 -3.29 -27.15
C TYR A 197 -19.57 -3.91 -26.30
N GLN A 198 -20.70 -4.29 -26.93
CA GLN A 198 -21.59 -5.38 -26.47
C GLN A 198 -22.86 -5.45 -27.34
N GLN A 199 -22.76 -6.13 -28.48
CA GLN A 199 -23.91 -6.84 -29.06
C GLN A 199 -23.41 -8.23 -29.44
N VAL A 200 -23.53 -9.17 -28.49
CA VAL A 200 -23.59 -10.58 -28.83
C VAL A 200 -24.90 -11.06 -28.24
N GLU A 201 -25.92 -11.12 -29.10
CA GLU A 201 -27.19 -11.77 -28.82
C GLU A 201 -26.91 -13.25 -28.50
N ILE A 202 -27.22 -13.66 -27.27
CA ILE A 202 -27.32 -15.08 -26.95
C ILE A 202 -28.69 -15.52 -27.48
N LYS A 203 -28.73 -16.00 -28.72
CA LYS A 203 -29.87 -16.77 -29.21
C LYS A 203 -29.81 -18.13 -28.51
N GLN A 204 -30.73 -18.33 -27.56
CA GLN A 204 -31.00 -19.64 -26.99
C GLN A 204 -31.59 -20.52 -28.10
N LYS A 205 -30.93 -21.65 -28.37
CA LYS A 205 -31.52 -22.81 -29.05
C LYS A 205 -31.87 -23.83 -27.99
#